data_AF-W7UZM2-F1
#
_entry.id   AF-W7UZM2-F1
#
_cell.length_a   1.000
_cell.length_b   1.000
_cell.length_c   1.000
_cell.angle_alpha   90.00
_cell.angle_beta   90.00
_cell.angle_gamma   90.00
#
_symmetry.space_group_name_H-M   'P 1'
#
loop_
_entity.id
_entity.type
_entity.pdbx_description
1 polymer ?
#
loop_
_entity_poly.entity_id
_entity_poly.type
_entity_poly.pdbx_seq_one_letter_code
_entity_poly.pdbx_strand_id
1 'polypeptide(L)'
;MISYGMAKARAMAGRDDWNAREAIRSATILWYDTEDKGYELEVENEDDLDAEDFSAWVEENADSLVQEDAAANGTTFEGIEDIDYETEWIDDDALFEAEYADACESEWEWMTGR
;
A
#
# COMPACT_ATOMS: atom_id res chain seq x y z
N MET A 1 -11.96 28.12 -8.63
CA MET A 1 -11.72 27.04 -9.62
C MET A 1 -10.62 27.39 -10.64
N ILE A 2 -9.46 26.77 -10.49
CA ILE A 2 -8.40 26.75 -11.51
C ILE A 2 -8.79 25.69 -12.55
N SER A 3 -8.52 25.92 -13.85
CA SER A 3 -8.80 24.90 -14.87
C SER A 3 -7.96 23.64 -14.66
N TYR A 4 -8.51 22.47 -14.98
CA TYR A 4 -7.84 21.17 -14.86
C TYR A 4 -6.41 21.18 -15.42
N GLY A 5 -6.23 21.69 -16.66
CA GLY A 5 -4.90 21.75 -17.29
C GLY A 5 -3.90 22.64 -16.55
N MET A 6 -4.35 23.72 -15.91
CA MET A 6 -3.49 24.61 -15.13
C MET A 6 -3.21 24.07 -13.72
N ALA A 7 -4.16 23.34 -13.14
CA ALA A 7 -3.97 22.61 -11.89
C ALA A 7 -2.95 21.48 -12.06
N LYS A 8 -3.12 20.65 -13.10
CA LYS A 8 -2.22 19.54 -13.44
C LYS A 8 -0.80 20.03 -13.74
N ALA A 9 -0.66 21.09 -14.54
CA ALA A 9 0.66 21.67 -14.84
C ALA A 9 1.37 22.21 -13.59
N ARG A 10 0.63 22.76 -12.61
CA ARG A 10 1.21 23.18 -11.33
C ARG A 10 1.63 22.00 -10.48
N ALA A 11 0.84 20.93 -10.44
CA ALA A 11 1.16 19.74 -9.68
C ALA A 11 2.41 19.03 -10.25
N MET A 12 2.48 18.85 -11.57
CA MET A 12 3.67 18.31 -12.24
C MET A 12 4.92 19.18 -12.04
N ALA A 13 4.79 20.51 -12.06
CA ALA A 13 5.95 21.40 -11.89
C ALA A 13 6.61 21.31 -10.49
N GLY A 14 5.92 20.72 -9.51
CA GLY A 14 6.44 20.50 -8.16
C GLY A 14 7.11 19.15 -7.94
N ARG A 15 7.18 18.28 -8.96
CA ARG A 15 7.74 16.92 -8.87
C ARG A 15 8.73 16.63 -10.01
N ASP A 16 9.81 15.92 -9.70
CA ASP A 16 10.81 15.48 -10.68
C ASP A 16 10.32 14.31 -11.55
N ASP A 17 9.55 13.39 -10.97
CA ASP A 17 8.90 12.30 -11.69
C ASP A 17 7.46 12.16 -11.23
N TRP A 18 6.54 12.41 -12.16
CA TRP A 18 5.10 12.40 -11.89
C TRP A 18 4.56 10.99 -11.71
N ASN A 19 5.21 9.95 -12.27
CA ASN A 19 4.73 8.56 -12.22
C ASN A 19 5.61 7.68 -11.32
N ALA A 20 6.46 8.27 -10.48
CA ALA A 20 7.44 7.50 -9.70
C ALA A 20 6.89 6.92 -8.39
N ARG A 21 5.60 7.08 -8.09
CA ARG A 21 5.04 6.50 -6.86
C ARG A 21 4.69 5.03 -7.09
N GLU A 22 5.07 4.24 -6.11
CA GLU A 22 4.74 2.82 -6.01
C GLU A 22 3.86 2.63 -4.77
N ALA A 23 2.83 1.79 -4.88
CA ALA A 23 2.03 1.29 -3.77
C ALA A 23 2.43 -0.14 -3.47
N ILE A 24 2.44 -0.53 -2.20
CA ILE A 24 2.63 -1.95 -1.84
C ILE A 24 1.28 -2.64 -1.97
N ARG A 25 1.21 -3.68 -2.81
CA ARG A 25 0.02 -4.51 -3.02
C ARG A 25 -0.07 -5.62 -1.98
N SER A 26 1.04 -6.27 -1.70
CA SER A 26 1.12 -7.38 -0.75
C SER A 26 2.52 -7.54 -0.18
N ALA A 27 2.62 -8.25 0.93
CA ALA A 27 3.88 -8.73 1.50
C ALA A 27 3.89 -10.26 1.51
N THR A 28 5.03 -10.85 1.16
CA THR A 28 5.28 -12.29 1.30
C THR A 28 6.28 -12.50 2.43
N ILE A 29 5.83 -13.17 3.48
CA ILE A 29 6.66 -13.53 4.63
C ILE A 29 7.18 -14.95 4.41
N LEU A 30 8.49 -15.08 4.25
CA LEU A 30 9.17 -16.36 4.19
C LEU A 30 9.57 -16.78 5.59
N TRP A 31 9.08 -17.93 6.04
CA TRP A 31 9.33 -18.43 7.39
C TRP A 31 9.64 -19.92 7.37
N TYR A 32 10.24 -20.42 8.44
CA TYR A 32 10.65 -21.81 8.53
C TYR A 32 10.21 -22.47 9.84
N ASP A 33 9.96 -23.78 9.75
CA ASP A 33 9.64 -24.62 10.88
C ASP A 33 10.89 -25.23 11.53
N THR A 34 10.70 -25.91 12.66
CA THR A 34 11.71 -26.70 13.38
C THR A 34 12.46 -27.76 12.56
N GLU A 35 11.95 -28.16 11.38
CA GLU A 35 12.65 -29.03 10.44
C GLU A 35 13.38 -28.26 9.31
N ASP A 36 13.59 -26.94 9.46
CA ASP A 36 14.16 -26.04 8.44
C ASP A 36 13.39 -26.08 7.11
N LYS A 37 12.09 -26.40 7.15
CA LYS A 37 11.22 -26.34 5.97
C LYS A 37 10.69 -24.93 5.80
N GLY A 38 10.95 -24.33 4.66
CA GLY A 38 10.45 -22.99 4.30
C GLY A 38 8.99 -23.02 3.86
N TYR A 39 8.25 -21.99 4.27
CA TYR A 39 6.85 -21.73 3.96
C TYR A 39 6.68 -20.24 3.64
N GLU A 40 5.68 -19.96 2.81
CA GLU A 40 5.39 -18.61 2.33
C GLU A 40 3.99 -18.22 2.81
N LEU A 41 3.90 -17.07 3.49
CA LEU A 41 2.63 -16.45 3.88
C LEU A 41 2.45 -15.13 3.13
N GLU A 42 1.44 -15.06 2.28
CA GLU A 42 1.06 -13.84 1.56
C GLU A 42 0.05 -13.03 2.40
N VAL A 43 0.30 -11.72 2.49
CA VAL A 43 -0.51 -10.75 3.22
C VAL A 43 -0.86 -9.62 2.26
N GLU A 44 -2.13 -9.48 1.89
CA GLU A 44 -2.61 -8.43 0.98
C GLU A 44 -2.83 -7.10 1.72
N ASN A 45 -2.50 -5.97 1.07
CA ASN A 45 -2.78 -4.63 1.58
C ASN A 45 -4.23 -4.22 1.28
N GLU A 46 -5.18 -4.85 1.97
CA GLU A 46 -6.62 -4.67 1.71
C GLU A 46 -7.15 -3.26 2.03
N ASP A 47 -6.47 -2.52 2.92
CA ASP A 47 -6.86 -1.17 3.36
C ASP A 47 -6.21 -0.06 2.52
N ASP A 48 -5.50 -0.39 1.43
CA ASP A 48 -4.79 0.58 0.58
C ASP A 48 -3.88 1.50 1.42
N LEU A 49 -3.22 0.93 2.43
CA LEU A 49 -2.30 1.68 3.29
C LEU A 49 -1.11 2.16 2.46
N ASP A 50 -0.59 3.35 2.80
CA ASP A 50 0.67 3.83 2.23
C ASP A 50 1.80 2.83 2.51
N ALA A 51 2.79 2.78 1.62
CA ALA A 51 3.88 1.80 1.67
C ALA A 51 4.61 1.75 3.04
N GLU A 52 4.87 2.90 3.66
CA GLU A 52 5.51 2.97 4.98
C GLU A 52 4.62 2.42 6.10
N ASP A 53 3.31 2.69 6.06
CA ASP A 53 2.38 2.22 7.08
C ASP A 53 2.14 0.71 6.94
N PHE A 54 2.00 0.20 5.72
CA PHE A 54 1.84 -1.22 5.46
C PHE A 54 3.09 -2.02 5.86
N SER A 55 4.29 -1.58 5.46
CA SER A 55 5.53 -2.28 5.83
C SER A 55 5.73 -2.32 7.35
N ALA A 56 5.49 -1.20 8.04
CA ALA A 56 5.62 -1.13 9.49
C ALA A 56 4.61 -2.06 10.20
N TRP A 57 3.37 -2.12 9.70
CA TRP A 57 2.36 -3.02 10.22
C TRP A 57 2.72 -4.49 10.01
N VAL A 58 3.20 -4.85 8.80
CA VAL A 58 3.66 -6.21 8.50
C VAL A 58 4.82 -6.58 9.43
N GLU A 59 5.83 -5.73 9.58
CA GLU A 59 6.97 -6.01 10.47
C GLU A 59 6.55 -6.19 11.94
N GLU A 60 5.61 -5.39 12.44
CA GLU A 60 5.11 -5.52 13.81
C GLU A 60 4.29 -6.80 14.03
N ASN A 61 3.55 -7.24 13.00
CA ASN A 61 2.61 -8.36 13.08
C ASN A 61 3.14 -9.67 12.49
N ALA A 62 4.31 -9.66 11.83
CA ALA A 62 4.84 -10.81 11.08
C ALA A 62 4.94 -12.07 11.93
N ASP A 63 5.51 -11.97 13.14
CA ASP A 63 5.60 -13.08 14.09
C ASP A 63 4.23 -13.66 14.44
N SER A 64 3.22 -12.80 14.66
CA SER A 64 1.87 -13.25 15.01
C SER A 64 1.18 -13.92 13.81
N LEU A 65 1.30 -13.32 12.63
CA LEU A 65 0.71 -13.82 11.39
C LEU A 65 1.26 -15.21 11.05
N VAL A 66 2.58 -15.37 11.14
CA VAL A 66 3.24 -16.65 10.88
C VAL A 66 2.89 -17.69 11.96
N GLN A 67 2.78 -17.31 13.23
CA GLN A 67 2.35 -18.24 14.27
C GLN A 67 0.92 -18.75 14.05
N GLU A 68 0.02 -17.89 13.59
CA GLU A 68 -1.34 -18.32 13.22
C GLU A 68 -1.34 -19.23 12.00
N ASP A 69 -0.54 -18.93 10.97
CA ASP A 69 -0.41 -19.78 9.78
C ASP A 69 0.19 -21.15 10.13
N ALA A 70 1.26 -21.18 10.94
CA ALA A 70 1.87 -22.42 11.40
C ALA A 70 0.87 -23.26 12.22
N ALA A 71 0.10 -22.63 13.11
CA ALA A 71 -0.94 -23.31 13.88
C ALA A 71 -2.06 -23.87 12.99
N ALA A 72 -2.45 -23.14 11.94
CA ALA A 72 -3.47 -23.58 10.98
C ALA A 72 -2.99 -24.77 10.13
N ASN A 73 -1.72 -24.76 9.73
CA ASN A 73 -1.08 -25.83 8.96
C ASN A 73 -0.61 -27.02 9.83
N GLY A 74 -0.68 -26.90 11.15
CA GLY A 74 -0.25 -27.93 12.09
C GLY A 74 1.27 -28.11 12.17
N THR A 75 2.02 -27.06 11.82
CA THR A 75 3.48 -26.98 11.87
C THR A 75 3.92 -26.13 13.08
N THR A 76 5.23 -26.05 13.34
CA THR A 76 5.77 -25.26 14.45
C THR A 76 6.67 -24.17 13.91
N PHE A 77 6.27 -22.91 14.07
CA PHE A 77 7.10 -21.75 13.74
C PHE A 77 8.42 -21.75 14.52
N GLU A 78 9.53 -21.60 13.81
CA GLU A 78 10.86 -21.41 14.41
C GLU A 78 11.41 -20.00 14.17
N GLY A 79 11.25 -19.47 12.96
CA GLY A 79 11.71 -18.12 12.63
C GLY A 79 11.27 -17.62 11.26
N ILE A 80 11.43 -16.31 11.06
CA ILE A 80 11.23 -15.64 9.77
C ILE A 80 12.60 -15.57 9.07
N GLU A 81 12.65 -15.95 7.80
CA GLU A 81 13.83 -15.84 6.96
C GLU A 81 13.91 -14.46 6.29
N ASP A 82 12.81 -14.02 5.66
CA ASP A 82 12.76 -12.78 4.88
C ASP A 82 11.31 -12.28 4.74
N ILE A 83 11.16 -11.00 4.39
CA ILE A 83 9.88 -10.39 4.03
C ILE A 83 10.08 -9.63 2.73
N ASP A 84 9.41 -10.08 1.68
CA ASP A 84 9.41 -9.44 0.37
C ASP A 84 8.12 -8.65 0.16
N TYR A 85 8.19 -7.53 -0.58
CA TYR A 85 7.06 -6.66 -0.84
C TYR A 85 6.79 -6.56 -2.34
N GLU A 86 5.57 -6.89 -2.75
CA GLU A 86 5.12 -6.68 -4.12
C GLU A 86 4.63 -5.24 -4.27
N THR A 87 5.33 -4.46 -5.09
CA THR A 87 4.94 -3.08 -5.42
C THR A 87 4.31 -2.99 -6.81
N GLU A 88 3.35 -2.08 -6.95
CA GLU A 88 2.78 -1.68 -8.22
C GLU A 88 2.90 -0.17 -8.45
N TRP A 89 3.00 0.21 -9.72
CA TRP A 89 3.06 1.62 -10.12
C TRP A 89 1.69 2.27 -9.95
N ILE A 90 1.66 3.40 -9.24
CA ILE A 90 0.45 4.20 -9.12
C ILE A 90 0.25 4.99 -10.41
N ASP A 91 -0.97 4.97 -10.94
CA ASP A 91 -1.37 5.89 -12.00
C ASP A 91 -1.64 7.28 -11.38
N ASP A 92 -0.58 8.07 -11.20
CA ASP A 92 -0.65 9.44 -10.68
C ASP A 92 -1.57 10.36 -11.53
N ASP A 93 -1.86 10.00 -12.79
CA ASP A 93 -2.80 10.73 -13.64
C ASP A 93 -4.25 10.50 -13.19
N ALA A 94 -4.61 9.23 -12.95
CA ALA A 94 -5.92 8.84 -12.42
C ALA A 94 -6.13 9.33 -10.97
N LEU A 95 -5.10 9.24 -10.13
CA LEU A 95 -5.15 9.73 -8.75
C LEU A 95 -5.41 11.24 -8.72
N PHE A 96 -4.68 12.01 -9.54
CA PHE A 96 -4.89 13.45 -9.65
C PHE A 96 -6.27 13.83 -10.18
N GLU A 97 -6.82 13.07 -11.13
CA GLU A 97 -8.18 13.29 -11.63
C GLU A 97 -9.22 13.09 -10.52
N ALA A 98 -9.10 12.04 -9.72
CA ALA A 98 -9.97 11.78 -8.58
C ALA A 98 -9.90 12.88 -7.52
N GLU A 99 -8.69 13.27 -7.09
CA GLU A 99 -8.50 14.35 -6.12
C GLU A 99 -8.98 15.71 -6.64
N TYR A 100 -8.77 16.01 -7.92
CA TYR A 100 -9.28 17.24 -8.53
C TYR A 100 -10.81 17.27 -8.59
N ALA A 101 -11.46 16.12 -8.84
CA ALA A 101 -12.90 16.00 -8.84
C ALA A 101 -13.49 16.21 -7.44
N ASP A 102 -12.91 15.58 -6.41
CA ASP A 102 -13.29 15.76 -5.00
C ASP A 102 -13.14 17.23 -4.55
N ALA A 103 -12.01 17.87 -4.89
CA ALA A 103 -11.79 19.28 -4.59
C ALA A 103 -12.82 20.19 -5.28
N CYS A 104 -13.22 19.86 -6.52
CA CYS A 104 -14.27 20.61 -7.22
C CYS A 104 -15.66 20.41 -6.58
N GLU A 105 -15.98 19.19 -6.13
CA GLU A 105 -17.21 18.88 -5.40
C GLU A 105 -17.26 19.64 -4.07
N SER A 106 -16.18 19.59 -3.29
CA SER A 106 -16.01 20.34 -2.04
C SER A 106 -16.15 21.86 -2.22
N GLU A 107 -15.52 22.46 -3.25
CA GLU A 107 -15.69 23.88 -3.57
C GLU A 107 -17.15 24.21 -3.94
N TRP A 108 -17.83 23.29 -4.63
CA TRP A 108 -19.22 23.46 -5.03
C TRP A 108 -20.18 23.36 -3.84
N GLU A 109 -19.99 22.39 -2.95
CA GLU A 109 -20.75 22.26 -1.70
C GLU A 109 -20.58 23.51 -0.82
N TRP A 110 -19.35 24.02 -0.69
CA TRP A 110 -19.08 25.25 0.05
C TRP A 110 -19.78 26.47 -0.56
N MET A 111 -19.78 26.59 -1.90
CA MET A 111 -20.46 27.69 -2.60
C MET A 111 -21.99 27.58 -2.56
N THR A 112 -22.54 26.36 -2.52
CA THR A 112 -23.98 26.12 -2.59
C THR A 112 -24.63 25.88 -1.23
N GLY A 113 -23.81 25.69 -0.17
CA GLY A 113 -24.24 25.50 1.21
C GLY A 113 -25.00 24.20 1.44
N ARG A 114 -24.67 23.16 0.67
CA ARG A 114 -25.27 21.84 0.79
C ARG A 114 -24.56 20.99 1.84
#